data_AF-A0A7X6CFQ3-F1
#
_entry.id   AF-A0A7X6CFQ3-F1
#
_cell.length_a   1.000
_cell.length_b   1.000
_cell.length_c   1.000
_cell.angle_alpha   90.00
_cell.angle_beta   90.00
_cell.angle_gamma   90.00
#
_symmetry.space_group_name_H-M   'P 1'
#
loop_
_entity.id
_entity.type
_entity.pdbx_description
1 polymer ?
#
loop_
_entity_poly.entity_id
_entity_poly.type
_entity_poly.pdbx_seq_one_letter_code
_entity_poly.pdbx_strand_id
1 'polypeptide(L)'
;MLAENLEIETPIDVDIIALDKDDRVVMLIEVKIIQAQEKAAKQRIVDRMISWMKAVLAKMSEERTLIPYAMFVDTEQIQIFKWDGVNLSEPVCFLNTGEILRYYELEFGSKWISERYLGSLIESWLRDLAYNWKSEIPPESEQIAIIGLLQRLAGGTTKAGVQLGHFVYRDKLLDEYCHRA
;
A
#
# COMPACT_ATOMS: atom_id res chain seq x y z
N MET A 1 40.09 5.83 17.85
CA MET A 1 38.76 6.39 18.16
C MET A 1 37.78 5.70 17.23
N LEU A 2 36.93 4.82 17.77
CA LEU A 2 35.87 4.18 17.03
C LEU A 2 34.82 5.26 16.74
N ALA A 3 34.59 5.58 15.47
CA ALA A 3 33.36 6.25 15.09
C ALA A 3 32.27 5.19 15.26
N GLU A 4 31.53 5.27 16.36
CA GLU A 4 30.29 4.53 16.51
C GLU A 4 29.38 4.98 15.35
N ASN A 5 29.17 4.08 14.39
CA ASN A 5 28.13 4.24 13.39
C ASN A 5 26.81 4.29 14.16
N LEU A 6 26.28 5.49 14.35
CA LEU A 6 24.94 5.68 14.92
C LEU A 6 23.93 5.16 13.88
N GLU A 7 23.62 3.87 13.95
CA GLU A 7 22.50 3.28 13.23
C GLU A 7 21.22 3.71 13.96
N ILE A 8 20.58 4.77 13.46
CA ILE A 8 19.26 5.18 13.94
C ILE A 8 18.24 4.27 13.25
N GLU A 9 17.78 3.25 13.97
CA GLU A 9 16.62 2.47 13.57
C GLU A 9 15.36 3.33 13.71
N THR A 10 14.76 3.73 12.57
CA THR A 10 13.49 4.44 12.52
C THR A 10 12.36 3.46 12.20
N PRO A 11 11.19 3.54 12.85
CA PRO A 11 10.06 2.70 12.47
C PRO A 11 9.70 2.92 10.99
N ILE A 12 9.25 1.87 10.31
CA ILE A 12 8.67 2.02 8.97
C ILE A 12 7.24 2.52 9.15
N ASP A 13 7.01 3.77 8.74
CA ASP A 13 5.66 4.32 8.64
C ASP A 13 4.98 3.75 7.39
N VAL A 14 3.84 3.10 7.59
CA VAL A 14 2.96 2.57 6.55
C VAL A 14 1.62 3.30 6.63
N ASP A 15 1.09 3.69 5.47
CA ASP A 15 -0.18 4.43 5.43
C ASP A 15 -1.34 3.60 5.98
N ILE A 16 -1.53 2.36 5.49
CA ILE A 16 -2.59 1.46 5.94
C ILE A 16 -2.09 0.01 5.93
N ILE A 17 -2.51 -0.77 6.93
CA ILE A 17 -2.44 -2.23 6.88
C ILE A 17 -3.84 -2.83 6.91
N ALA A 18 -4.01 -3.97 6.24
CA ALA A 18 -5.18 -4.83 6.41
C ALA A 18 -4.82 -6.05 7.26
N LEU A 19 -5.72 -6.39 8.17
CA LEU A 19 -5.64 -7.52 9.09
C LEU A 19 -6.72 -8.54 8.73
N ASP A 20 -6.43 -9.84 8.86
CA ASP A 20 -7.48 -10.86 8.86
C ASP A 20 -8.26 -10.87 10.19
N LYS A 21 -9.27 -11.75 10.27
CA LYS A 21 -10.10 -11.95 11.46
C LYS A 21 -9.32 -12.39 12.72
N ASP A 22 -8.08 -12.85 12.57
CA ASP A 22 -7.21 -13.33 13.64
C ASP A 22 -6.07 -12.32 13.93
N ASP A 23 -6.27 -11.05 13.54
CA ASP A 23 -5.34 -9.93 13.71
C ASP A 23 -3.99 -10.10 13.01
N ARG A 24 -3.89 -10.96 12.00
CA ARG A 24 -2.66 -11.14 11.21
C ARG A 24 -2.63 -10.18 10.04
N VAL A 25 -1.48 -9.54 9.81
CA VAL A 25 -1.31 -8.62 8.68
C VAL A 25 -1.37 -9.39 7.37
N VAL A 26 -2.38 -9.10 6.54
CA VAL A 26 -2.56 -9.72 5.23
C VAL A 26 -2.13 -8.84 4.08
N MET A 27 -2.07 -7.52 4.29
CA MET A 27 -1.69 -6.57 3.24
C MET A 27 -1.06 -5.31 3.80
N LEU A 28 0.01 -4.86 3.15
CA LEU A 28 0.57 -3.51 3.29
C LEU A 28 0.00 -2.62 2.19
N ILE A 29 -0.42 -1.40 2.51
CA ILE A 29 -1.07 -0.49 1.56
C ILE A 29 -0.43 0.89 1.65
N GLU A 30 0.02 1.39 0.50
CA GLU A 30 0.52 2.75 0.34
C GLU A 30 -0.43 3.56 -0.54
N VAL A 31 -0.77 4.76 -0.09
CA VAL A 31 -1.71 5.68 -0.74
C VAL A 31 -0.98 6.96 -1.05
N LYS A 32 -0.95 7.37 -2.32
CA LYS A 32 -0.23 8.59 -2.74
C LYS A 32 -1.05 9.40 -3.73
N ILE A 33 -1.07 10.73 -3.56
CA ILE A 33 -1.60 11.63 -4.59
C ILE A 33 -0.46 12.08 -5.51
N ILE A 34 -0.45 11.57 -6.74
CA ILE A 34 0.57 11.91 -7.74
C ILE A 34 0.12 13.11 -8.57
N GLN A 35 0.80 14.24 -8.42
CA GLN A 35 0.49 15.48 -9.16
C GLN A 35 1.29 15.67 -10.47
N ALA A 36 2.25 14.77 -10.74
CA ALA A 36 3.10 14.89 -11.92
C ALA A 36 2.25 14.80 -13.20
N GLN A 37 2.43 15.75 -14.13
CA GLN A 37 1.64 15.78 -15.36
C GLN A 37 2.16 14.78 -16.41
N GLU A 38 3.48 14.61 -16.47
CA GLU A 38 4.12 13.72 -17.43
C GLU A 38 4.00 12.26 -17.00
N LYS A 39 3.55 11.39 -17.92
CA LYS A 39 3.41 9.95 -17.68
C LYS A 39 4.70 9.31 -17.17
N ALA A 40 5.85 9.67 -17.74
CA ALA A 40 7.15 9.14 -17.33
C ALA A 40 7.55 9.59 -15.91
N ALA A 41 7.17 10.80 -15.50
CA ALA A 41 7.39 11.27 -14.14
C ALA A 41 6.48 10.54 -13.14
N LYS A 42 5.20 10.34 -13.48
CA LYS A 42 4.27 9.53 -12.67
C LYS A 42 4.82 8.11 -12.47
N GLN A 43 5.24 7.46 -13.56
CA GLN A 43 5.76 6.09 -13.51
C GLN A 43 6.98 5.98 -12.60
N ARG A 44 7.93 6.93 -12.66
CA ARG A 44 9.10 6.93 -11.77
C ARG A 44 8.73 7.02 -10.28
N ILE A 45 7.67 7.76 -9.94
CA ILE A 45 7.17 7.86 -8.56
C ILE A 45 6.59 6.51 -8.13
N VAL A 46 5.76 5.89 -8.99
CA VAL A 46 5.18 4.57 -8.76
C VAL A 46 6.27 3.52 -8.57
N ASP A 47 7.25 3.45 -9.47
CA ASP A 47 8.37 2.50 -9.41
C ASP A 47 9.17 2.64 -8.12
N ARG A 48 9.39 3.89 -7.67
CA ARG A 48 10.06 4.16 -6.40
C ARG A 48 9.26 3.65 -5.20
N MET A 49 7.93 3.82 -5.22
CA MET A 49 7.07 3.32 -4.14
C MET A 49 6.99 1.80 -4.12
N ILE A 50 6.90 1.15 -5.28
CA ILE A 50 6.96 -0.32 -5.37
C ILE A 50 8.31 -0.84 -4.85
N SER A 51 9.42 -0.17 -5.19
CA SER A 51 10.75 -0.52 -4.68
C SER A 51 10.83 -0.39 -3.15
N TRP A 52 10.28 0.69 -2.60
CA TRP A 52 10.19 0.88 -1.15
C TRP A 52 9.34 -0.22 -0.49
N MET A 53 8.14 -0.50 -1.01
CA MET A 53 7.26 -1.56 -0.49
C MET A 53 7.97 -2.92 -0.49
N LYS A 54 8.72 -3.23 -1.55
CA LYS A 54 9.54 -4.45 -1.63
C LYS A 54 10.57 -4.51 -0.50
N ALA A 55 11.25 -3.40 -0.22
CA ALA A 55 12.21 -3.33 0.87
C ALA A 55 11.54 -3.54 2.25
N VAL A 56 10.37 -2.94 2.47
CA VAL A 56 9.58 -3.15 3.69
C VAL A 56 9.19 -4.62 3.86
N LEU A 57 8.64 -5.24 2.82
CA LEU A 57 8.21 -6.64 2.86
C LEU A 57 9.37 -7.62 3.09
N ALA A 58 10.51 -7.37 2.45
CA ALA A 58 11.73 -8.14 2.67
C ALA A 58 12.15 -8.06 4.15
N LYS A 59 12.13 -6.86 4.72
CA LYS A 59 12.50 -6.64 6.11
C LYS A 59 11.55 -7.32 7.09
N MET A 60 10.23 -7.21 6.88
CA MET A 60 9.24 -7.92 7.70
C MET A 60 9.42 -9.45 7.63
N SER A 61 9.84 -9.95 6.46
CA SER A 61 10.12 -11.38 6.26
C SER A 61 11.35 -11.86 7.04
N GLU A 62 12.39 -11.03 7.17
CA GLU A 62 13.54 -11.30 8.05
C GLU A 62 13.11 -11.44 9.52
N GLU A 63 12.09 -10.68 9.93
CA GLU A 63 11.46 -10.76 11.26
C GLU A 63 10.41 -11.87 11.38
N ARG A 64 10.38 -12.80 10.42
CA ARG A 64 9.45 -13.94 10.36
C ARG A 64 7.97 -13.54 10.26
N THR A 65 7.70 -12.31 9.81
CA THR A 65 6.36 -11.82 9.51
C THR A 65 6.13 -11.82 8.01
N LEU A 66 5.38 -12.80 7.51
CA LEU A 66 5.01 -12.86 6.09
C LEU A 66 3.72 -12.06 5.85
N ILE A 67 3.85 -10.92 5.15
CA ILE A 67 2.70 -10.15 4.66
C ILE A 67 2.46 -10.54 3.19
N PRO A 68 1.39 -11.28 2.88
CA PRO A 68 1.23 -11.94 1.58
C PRO A 68 0.86 -11.00 0.42
N TYR A 69 0.32 -9.82 0.70
CA TYR A 69 -0.08 -8.85 -0.33
C TYR A 69 0.49 -7.46 -0.07
N ALA A 70 0.67 -6.72 -1.16
CA ALA A 70 0.97 -5.31 -1.15
C ALA A 70 -0.01 -4.58 -2.07
N MET A 71 -0.39 -3.36 -1.73
CA MET A 71 -1.26 -2.52 -2.56
C MET A 71 -0.65 -1.13 -2.68
N PHE A 72 -0.50 -0.66 -3.91
CA PHE A 72 -0.21 0.74 -4.21
C PHE A 72 -1.47 1.40 -4.75
N VAL A 73 -1.83 2.57 -4.19
CA VAL A 73 -3.02 3.32 -4.57
C VAL A 73 -2.62 4.73 -4.94
N ASP A 74 -3.08 5.17 -6.11
CA ASP A 74 -3.19 6.59 -6.44
C ASP A 74 -4.61 6.93 -6.89
N THR A 75 -4.86 8.18 -7.28
CA THR A 75 -6.19 8.64 -7.68
C THR A 75 -6.71 8.03 -8.99
N GLU A 76 -5.85 7.39 -9.77
CA GLU A 76 -6.16 6.79 -11.07
C GLU A 76 -6.24 5.26 -10.98
N GLN A 77 -5.33 4.63 -10.24
CA GLN A 77 -5.16 3.18 -10.22
C GLN A 77 -4.89 2.61 -8.83
N ILE A 78 -5.37 1.38 -8.63
CA ILE A 78 -4.96 0.48 -7.55
C ILE A 78 -4.19 -0.68 -8.18
N GLN A 79 -2.98 -0.92 -7.69
CA GLN A 79 -2.14 -2.04 -8.08
C GLN A 79 -1.96 -2.98 -6.90
N ILE A 80 -2.27 -4.27 -7.08
CA ILE A 80 -2.12 -5.28 -6.04
C ILE A 80 -1.04 -6.28 -6.44
N PHE A 81 -0.15 -6.59 -5.49
CA PHE A 81 1.01 -7.44 -5.65
C PHE A 81 0.93 -8.62 -4.68
N LYS A 82 1.60 -9.72 -5.03
CA LYS A 82 1.83 -10.84 -4.11
C LYS A 82 3.28 -10.86 -3.67
N TRP A 83 3.49 -11.27 -2.43
CA TRP A 83 4.80 -11.49 -1.84
C TRP A 83 4.90 -12.92 -1.35
N ASP A 84 5.95 -13.64 -1.79
CA ASP A 84 6.19 -15.04 -1.44
C ASP A 84 7.22 -15.22 -0.30
N GLY A 85 7.73 -14.11 0.26
CA GLY A 85 8.84 -14.12 1.22
C GLY A 85 10.18 -13.70 0.60
N VAL A 86 10.29 -13.67 -0.72
CA VAL A 86 11.55 -13.42 -1.45
C VAL A 86 11.35 -12.42 -2.58
N ASN A 87 10.28 -12.57 -3.35
CA ASN A 87 10.00 -11.77 -4.53
C ASN A 87 8.63 -11.10 -4.43
N LEU A 88 8.61 -9.82 -4.79
CA LEU A 88 7.38 -9.09 -5.08
C LEU A 88 7.04 -9.40 -6.53
N SER A 89 5.85 -9.93 -6.77
CA SER A 89 5.39 -10.23 -8.12
C SER A 89 5.25 -8.96 -8.96
N GLU A 90 5.08 -9.11 -10.27
CA GLU A 90 4.37 -8.10 -11.06
C GLU A 90 2.95 -7.90 -10.48
N PRO A 91 2.27 -6.77 -10.73
CA PRO A 91 0.92 -6.58 -10.23
C PRO A 91 -0.01 -7.71 -10.71
N VAL A 92 -0.63 -8.40 -9.75
CA VAL A 92 -1.59 -9.49 -10.01
C VAL A 92 -3.00 -8.94 -10.25
N CYS A 93 -3.23 -7.66 -9.96
CA CYS A 93 -4.49 -6.98 -10.20
C CYS A 93 -4.25 -5.49 -10.45
N PHE A 94 -4.93 -4.94 -11.46
CA PHE A 94 -4.99 -3.52 -11.76
C PHE A 94 -6.46 -3.11 -11.76
N LEU A 95 -6.80 -2.12 -10.95
CA LEU A 95 -8.17 -1.62 -10.83
C LEU A 95 -8.19 -0.11 -11.02
N ASN A 96 -9.29 0.42 -11.54
CA ASN A 96 -9.50 1.86 -11.64
C ASN A 96 -9.98 2.40 -10.30
N THR A 97 -9.19 3.28 -9.68
CA THR A 97 -9.53 3.86 -8.37
C THR A 97 -10.87 4.62 -8.43
N GLY A 98 -11.11 5.35 -9.51
CA GLY A 98 -12.32 6.16 -9.68
C GLY A 98 -13.59 5.33 -9.80
N GLU A 99 -13.55 4.22 -10.52
CA GLU A 99 -14.71 3.33 -10.69
C GLU A 99 -15.14 2.70 -9.36
N ILE A 100 -14.17 2.33 -8.51
CA ILE A 100 -14.45 1.82 -7.16
C ILE A 100 -14.93 2.95 -6.25
N LEU A 101 -14.16 4.03 -6.14
CA LEU A 101 -14.37 5.02 -5.08
C LEU A 101 -15.59 5.91 -5.33
N ARG A 102 -16.08 6.02 -6.57
CA ARG A 102 -17.37 6.69 -6.86
C ARG A 102 -18.58 6.04 -6.19
N TYR A 103 -18.47 4.77 -5.84
CA TYR A 103 -19.52 4.10 -5.05
C TYR A 103 -19.58 4.62 -3.61
N TYR A 104 -18.44 5.07 -3.07
CA TYR A 104 -18.32 5.58 -1.70
C TYR A 104 -18.43 7.11 -1.63
N GLU A 105 -17.96 7.79 -2.67
CA GLU A 105 -17.97 9.25 -2.81
C GLU A 105 -18.35 9.61 -4.25
N LEU A 106 -19.61 10.00 -4.48
CA LEU A 106 -20.17 10.24 -5.82
C LEU A 106 -19.38 11.29 -6.63
N GLU A 107 -18.78 12.27 -5.94
CA GLU A 107 -18.00 13.34 -6.58
C GLU A 107 -16.50 12.98 -6.72
N PHE A 108 -16.12 11.71 -6.54
CA PHE A 108 -14.73 11.29 -6.67
C PHE A 108 -14.20 11.57 -8.09
N GLY A 109 -13.09 12.32 -8.14
CA GLY A 109 -12.48 12.83 -9.37
C GLY A 109 -13.01 14.21 -9.82
N SER A 110 -14.06 14.74 -9.18
CA SER A 110 -14.61 16.07 -9.47
C SER A 110 -14.16 17.14 -8.46
N LYS A 111 -13.59 16.73 -7.33
CA LYS A 111 -13.07 17.61 -6.28
C LYS A 111 -11.64 17.27 -5.92
N TRP A 112 -10.92 18.26 -5.41
CA TRP A 112 -9.61 18.02 -4.82
C TRP A 112 -9.78 17.24 -3.52
N ILE A 113 -8.97 16.20 -3.32
CA ILE A 113 -8.99 15.36 -2.14
C ILE A 113 -7.61 15.34 -1.49
N SER A 114 -7.58 15.17 -0.18
CA SER A 114 -6.32 14.92 0.54
C SER A 114 -5.96 13.44 0.49
N GLU A 115 -4.68 13.12 0.66
CA GLU A 115 -4.19 11.74 0.72
C GLU A 115 -4.84 10.97 1.88
N ARG A 116 -5.00 11.63 3.03
CA ARG A 116 -5.75 11.06 4.18
C ARG A 116 -7.18 10.69 3.79
N TYR A 117 -7.87 11.54 3.04
CA TYR A 117 -9.24 11.26 2.63
C TYR A 117 -9.32 10.13 1.60
N LEU A 118 -8.37 10.07 0.65
CA LEU A 118 -8.22 8.92 -0.25
C LEU A 118 -8.02 7.62 0.55
N GLY A 119 -7.16 7.65 1.57
CA GLY A 119 -6.94 6.53 2.49
C GLY A 119 -8.23 6.06 3.17
N SER A 120 -9.02 6.97 3.74
CA SER A 120 -10.31 6.60 4.38
C SER A 120 -11.34 6.01 3.41
N LEU A 121 -11.32 6.42 2.12
CA LEU A 121 -12.17 5.81 1.10
C LEU A 121 -11.71 4.38 0.76
N ILE A 122 -10.39 4.14 0.70
CA ILE A 122 -9.82 2.79 0.53
C ILE A 122 -10.17 1.89 1.72
N GLU A 123 -10.04 2.38 2.96
CA GLU A 123 -10.49 1.63 4.14
C GLU A 123 -11.98 1.29 4.09
N SER A 124 -12.81 2.21 3.61
CA SER A 124 -14.25 1.98 3.45
C SER A 124 -14.56 0.88 2.44
N TRP A 125 -13.83 0.86 1.31
CA TRP A 125 -13.93 -0.19 0.30
C TRP A 125 -13.44 -1.55 0.82
N LEU A 126 -12.28 -1.59 1.48
CA LEU A 126 -11.76 -2.83 2.08
C LEU A 126 -12.68 -3.39 3.15
N ARG A 127 -13.31 -2.52 3.95
CA ARG A 127 -14.33 -2.93 4.92
C ARG A 127 -15.57 -3.50 4.23
N ASP A 128 -15.96 -2.95 3.08
CA ASP A 128 -17.08 -3.46 2.30
C ASP A 128 -16.77 -4.83 1.71
N LEU A 129 -15.56 -5.03 1.19
CA LEU A 129 -15.06 -6.35 0.79
C LEU A 129 -15.05 -7.36 1.95
N ALA A 130 -14.76 -6.93 3.17
CA ALA A 130 -14.68 -7.80 4.34
C ALA A 130 -16.03 -8.21 4.94
N TYR A 131 -17.06 -7.35 4.81
CA TYR A 131 -18.32 -7.48 5.56
C TYR A 131 -19.60 -7.22 4.76
N ASN A 132 -19.50 -6.81 3.49
CA ASN A 132 -20.65 -6.40 2.67
C ASN A 132 -21.51 -5.32 3.36
N TRP A 133 -20.88 -4.38 4.07
CA TRP A 133 -21.60 -3.46 4.96
C TRP A 133 -22.40 -2.40 4.18
N LYS A 134 -21.98 -2.06 2.96
CA LYS A 134 -22.62 -1.06 2.11
C LYS A 134 -23.23 -1.69 0.86
N SER A 135 -22.55 -2.65 0.25
CA SER A 135 -23.03 -3.35 -0.94
C SER A 135 -23.14 -4.86 -0.68
N GLU A 136 -24.20 -5.48 -1.23
CA GLU A 136 -24.28 -6.93 -1.33
C GLU A 136 -23.13 -7.49 -2.18
N ILE A 137 -22.73 -6.76 -3.23
CA ILE A 137 -21.56 -7.06 -4.07
C ILE A 137 -20.70 -5.78 -4.16
N PRO A 138 -19.68 -5.62 -3.29
CA PRO A 138 -18.78 -4.49 -3.33
C PRO A 138 -18.10 -4.36 -4.70
N PRO A 139 -17.77 -3.14 -5.17
CA PRO A 139 -17.06 -2.95 -6.42
C PRO A 139 -15.77 -3.79 -6.47
N GLU A 140 -15.52 -4.41 -7.63
CA GLU A 140 -14.37 -5.26 -7.93
C GLU A 140 -14.23 -6.54 -7.06
N SER A 141 -15.29 -6.97 -6.35
CA SER A 141 -15.24 -8.18 -5.50
C SER A 141 -14.79 -9.44 -6.26
N GLU A 142 -15.20 -9.61 -7.51
CA GLU A 142 -14.84 -10.78 -8.33
C GLU A 142 -13.34 -10.82 -8.63
N GLN A 143 -12.77 -9.69 -9.04
CA GLN A 143 -11.34 -9.52 -9.33
C GLN A 143 -10.50 -9.78 -8.07
N ILE A 144 -10.95 -9.26 -6.92
CA ILE A 144 -10.30 -9.47 -5.62
C ILE A 144 -10.42 -10.94 -5.16
N ALA A 145 -11.53 -11.63 -5.49
CA ALA A 145 -11.71 -13.04 -5.21
C ALA A 145 -10.79 -13.93 -6.09
N ILE A 146 -10.63 -13.60 -7.38
CA ILE A 146 -9.77 -14.34 -8.32
C ILE A 146 -8.32 -14.41 -7.84
N ILE A 147 -7.80 -13.31 -7.28
CA ILE A 147 -6.42 -13.27 -6.76
C ILE A 147 -6.29 -13.90 -5.36
N GLY A 148 -7.41 -14.32 -4.75
CA GLY A 148 -7.48 -14.95 -3.43
C GLY A 148 -7.39 -13.97 -2.24
N LEU A 149 -7.53 -12.67 -2.49
CA LEU A 149 -7.43 -11.66 -1.44
C LEU A 149 -8.75 -11.52 -0.67
N LEU A 150 -9.91 -11.69 -1.33
CA LEU A 150 -11.22 -11.52 -0.69
C LEU A 150 -11.39 -12.41 0.54
N GLN A 151 -10.99 -13.68 0.44
CA GLN A 151 -11.12 -14.65 1.52
C GLN A 151 -10.21 -14.33 2.72
N ARG A 152 -9.12 -13.57 2.50
CA ARG A 152 -8.20 -13.14 3.56
C ARG A 152 -8.70 -11.90 4.29
N LEU A 153 -9.41 -11.03 3.57
CA LEU A 153 -10.03 -9.83 4.15
C LEU A 153 -11.32 -10.15 4.91
N ALA A 154 -11.99 -11.26 4.59
CA ALA A 154 -13.25 -11.67 5.21
C ALA A 154 -13.18 -11.68 6.75
N GLY A 155 -14.01 -10.86 7.38
CA GLY A 155 -14.05 -10.71 8.84
C GLY A 155 -12.90 -9.92 9.46
N GLY A 156 -11.98 -9.38 8.64
CA GLY A 156 -10.81 -8.60 9.05
C GLY A 156 -11.06 -7.10 9.14
N THR A 157 -10.01 -6.32 9.40
CA THR A 157 -10.11 -4.86 9.59
C THR A 157 -8.90 -4.11 9.02
N THR A 158 -8.94 -2.77 9.02
CA THR A 158 -7.81 -1.92 8.63
C THR A 158 -7.29 -1.11 9.80
N LYS A 159 -6.01 -0.73 9.74
CA LYS A 159 -5.40 0.26 10.64
C LYS A 159 -4.59 1.24 9.80
N ALA A 160 -4.75 2.54 10.04
CA ALA A 160 -4.04 3.60 9.33
C ALA A 160 -2.92 4.22 10.20
N GLY A 161 -1.88 4.76 9.54
CA GLY A 161 -0.75 5.43 10.19
C GLY A 161 0.03 4.49 11.10
N VAL A 162 0.37 3.31 10.60
CA VAL A 162 0.96 2.24 11.40
C VAL A 162 2.47 2.25 11.29
N GLN A 163 3.13 2.17 12.44
CA GLN A 163 4.56 1.94 12.53
C GLN A 163 4.83 0.44 12.60
N LEU A 164 5.56 -0.08 11.60
CA LEU A 164 6.04 -1.44 11.55
C LEU A 164 7.53 -1.48 11.90
N GLY A 165 7.88 -2.34 12.88
CA GLY A 165 9.25 -2.59 13.33
C GLY A 165 10.12 -1.35 13.56
N HIS A 166 11.45 -1.53 13.53
CA HIS A 166 12.47 -0.51 13.77
C HIS A 166 13.62 -0.73 12.77
N PHE A 167 13.86 0.18 11.81
CA PHE A 167 14.70 -0.12 10.64
C PHE A 167 15.50 1.07 10.08
N VAL A 168 16.65 0.76 9.47
CA VAL A 168 17.46 1.71 8.69
C VAL A 168 17.16 1.54 7.20
N TYR A 169 16.37 2.42 6.61
CA TYR A 169 16.18 2.48 5.15
C TYR A 169 17.21 3.43 4.52
N ARG A 170 18.19 2.89 3.77
CA ARG A 170 19.07 3.69 2.91
C ARG A 170 18.67 3.50 1.45
N ASP A 171 17.94 4.47 0.93
CA ASP A 171 17.75 4.62 -0.51
C ASP A 171 19.13 4.95 -1.13
N LYS A 172 19.74 4.00 -1.86
CA LYS A 172 21.04 4.24 -2.51
C LYS A 172 21.00 5.39 -3.52
N LEU A 173 19.80 5.84 -3.96
CA LEU A 173 19.65 6.98 -4.87
C LEU A 173 19.65 8.34 -4.17
N LEU A 174 19.47 8.42 -2.85
CA LEU A 174 19.64 9.68 -2.11
C LEU A 174 21.11 10.09 -2.04
N ASP A 175 22.02 9.12 -1.98
CA ASP A 175 23.46 9.35 -1.99
C ASP A 175 23.98 9.88 -3.35
N GLU A 176 23.27 9.62 -4.46
CA GLU A 176 23.67 10.10 -5.80
C GLU A 176 23.25 11.56 -6.10
N TYR A 177 22.35 12.16 -5.31
CA TYR A 177 21.92 13.55 -5.49
C TYR A 177 22.37 14.50 -4.36
N CYS A 178 23.02 13.98 -3.32
CA CYS A 178 23.75 14.80 -2.37
C CYS A 178 25.16 15.11 -2.89
N HIS A 179 25.25 15.84 -4.01
CA HIS A 179 26.45 16.63 -4.26
C HIS A 179 26.39 17.90 -3.41
N ARG A 180 27.50 18.19 -2.72
CA ARG A 180 27.77 19.47 -2.05
C ARG A 180 27.53 20.62 -3.04
N ALA A 181 27.11 21.75 -2.48
CA ALA A 181 26.98 23.06 -3.12
C ALA A 181 28.08 23.37 -4.14
#